data_AF-A0A1L5KVU8-F1
#
_entry.id   AF-A0A1L5KVU8-F1
#
_cell.length_a   1.000
_cell.length_b   1.000
_cell.length_c   1.000
_cell.angle_alpha   90.00
_cell.angle_beta   90.00
_cell.angle_gamma   90.00
#
_symmetry.space_group_name_H-M   'P 1'
#
loop_
_entity.id
_entity.type
_entity.pdbx_description
1 polymer ?
#
loop_
_entity_poly.entity_id
_entity_poly.type
_entity_poly.pdbx_seq_one_letter_code
_entity_poly.pdbx_strand_id
1 'polypeptide(L)'
;MLSSDNKDLYNAPNKNKQVFDANDCALVQKAMQGTTTYGTAAGVSSALGGRQVAGKSGTANDELAASFVGYTPSLLNVWAIWNPDADGNPQVVPAFGGYGVTSTGYPAHLFEEYMTQALQGTAVEQFTTPKDSGKIGGSDGTWGLGGGQRSSSSTTDDEEAKKQAEEEAKRKAEEEAKKQADAEAQQKQE
;
A
#
# COMPACT_ATOMS: atom_id res chain seq x y z
N MET A 1 -34.01 -10.56 -9.06
CA MET A 1 -35.02 -9.51 -8.82
C MET A 1 -36.37 -10.05 -9.23
N LEU A 2 -37.40 -9.87 -8.39
CA LEU A 2 -38.76 -10.34 -8.67
C LEU A 2 -39.61 -9.17 -9.20
N SER A 3 -40.54 -9.47 -10.10
CA SER A 3 -41.61 -8.57 -10.54
C SER A 3 -42.67 -8.41 -9.45
N SER A 4 -43.56 -7.41 -9.61
CA SER A 4 -44.78 -7.27 -8.79
C SER A 4 -45.63 -8.55 -8.76
N ASP A 5 -45.54 -9.36 -9.81
CA ASP A 5 -46.28 -10.62 -9.97
C ASP A 5 -45.46 -11.84 -9.50
N ASN A 6 -44.42 -11.62 -8.70
CA ASN A 6 -43.54 -12.68 -8.16
C ASN A 6 -42.83 -13.53 -9.23
N LYS A 7 -42.62 -12.99 -10.42
CA LYS A 7 -41.85 -13.62 -11.50
C LYS A 7 -40.41 -13.15 -11.45
N ASP A 8 -39.46 -14.07 -11.67
CA ASP A 8 -38.05 -13.74 -11.82
C ASP A 8 -37.85 -12.79 -13.02
N LEU A 9 -37.46 -11.55 -12.75
CA LEU A 9 -37.08 -10.57 -13.77
C LEU A 9 -35.63 -10.76 -14.21
N TYR A 10 -34.76 -11.12 -13.26
CA TYR A 10 -33.34 -11.30 -13.51
C TYR A 10 -32.71 -12.18 -12.44
N ASN A 11 -31.99 -13.20 -12.88
CA ASN A 11 -31.12 -14.03 -12.07
C ASN A 11 -29.69 -13.84 -12.58
N ALA A 12 -28.80 -13.36 -11.70
CA ALA A 12 -27.40 -13.19 -12.04
C ALA A 12 -26.79 -14.57 -12.35
N PRO A 13 -25.95 -14.70 -13.40
CA PRO A 13 -25.25 -15.95 -13.67
C PRO A 13 -24.39 -16.34 -12.46
N ASN A 14 -24.56 -17.56 -11.96
CA ASN A 14 -23.85 -18.10 -10.79
C ASN A 14 -22.82 -19.18 -11.17
N LYS A 15 -22.33 -19.17 -12.41
CA LYS A 15 -21.29 -20.09 -12.87
C LYS A 15 -19.91 -19.58 -12.47
N ASN A 16 -19.30 -20.23 -11.49
CA ASN A 16 -17.93 -19.93 -11.06
C ASN A 16 -16.92 -20.72 -11.91
N LYS A 17 -15.83 -20.05 -12.29
CA LYS A 17 -14.67 -20.68 -12.95
C LYS A 17 -13.49 -20.62 -11.98
N GLN A 18 -12.92 -21.78 -11.65
CA GLN A 18 -11.67 -21.83 -10.91
C GLN A 18 -10.54 -21.31 -11.81
N VAL A 19 -9.81 -20.29 -11.32
CA VAL A 19 -8.70 -19.65 -12.03
C VAL A 19 -7.33 -19.94 -11.42
N PHE A 20 -7.28 -20.30 -10.13
CA PHE A 20 -6.07 -20.64 -9.38
C PHE A 20 -6.27 -21.94 -8.59
N ASP A 21 -5.18 -22.60 -8.23
CA ASP A 21 -5.24 -23.73 -7.30
C ASP A 21 -5.64 -23.24 -5.90
N ALA A 22 -6.46 -24.04 -5.21
CA ALA A 22 -6.98 -23.67 -3.90
C ALA A 22 -5.87 -23.54 -2.84
N ASN A 23 -4.83 -24.37 -2.93
CA ASN A 23 -3.70 -24.33 -2.01
C ASN A 23 -2.83 -23.09 -2.23
N ASP A 24 -2.61 -22.70 -3.49
CA ASP A 24 -1.88 -21.49 -3.83
C ASP A 24 -2.59 -20.24 -3.30
N CYS A 25 -3.92 -20.17 -3.47
CA CYS A 25 -4.73 -19.11 -2.86
C CYS A 25 -4.61 -19.11 -1.34
N ALA A 26 -4.65 -20.27 -0.68
CA ALA A 26 -4.52 -20.37 0.77
C ALA A 26 -3.13 -19.93 1.27
N LEU A 27 -2.06 -20.19 0.51
CA LEU A 27 -0.70 -19.71 0.81
C LEU A 27 -0.62 -18.18 0.70
N VAL A 28 -1.14 -17.61 -0.38
CA VAL A 28 -1.19 -16.15 -0.57
C VAL A 28 -2.03 -15.50 0.53
N GLN A 29 -3.18 -16.06 0.86
CA GLN A 29 -4.05 -15.60 1.93
C GLN A 29 -3.35 -15.64 3.29
N LYS A 30 -2.58 -16.71 3.58
CA LYS A 30 -1.75 -16.80 4.78
C LYS A 30 -0.69 -15.69 4.80
N ALA A 31 -0.04 -15.40 3.68
CA ALA A 31 0.89 -14.29 3.59
C ALA A 31 0.20 -12.92 3.80
N MET A 32 -1.00 -12.74 3.22
CA MET A 32 -1.79 -11.51 3.34
C MET A 32 -2.32 -11.25 4.76
N GLN A 33 -2.41 -12.27 5.64
CA GLN A 33 -2.68 -12.05 7.07
C GLN A 33 -1.52 -11.31 7.77
N GLY A 34 -0.29 -11.41 7.25
CA GLY A 34 0.84 -10.63 7.76
C GLY A 34 0.61 -9.12 7.64
N THR A 35 -0.04 -8.68 6.55
CA THR A 35 -0.35 -7.28 6.32
C THR A 35 -1.20 -6.66 7.43
N THR A 36 -2.20 -7.39 7.94
CA THR A 36 -3.19 -6.92 8.92
C THR A 36 -2.77 -7.13 10.38
N THR A 37 -1.76 -7.97 10.60
CA THR A 37 -1.24 -8.33 11.92
C THR A 37 0.02 -7.56 12.29
N TYR A 38 1.00 -7.47 11.38
CA TYR A 38 2.30 -6.82 11.63
C TYR A 38 2.84 -6.00 10.46
N GLY A 39 2.09 -5.90 9.36
CA GLY A 39 2.50 -5.20 8.16
C GLY A 39 1.87 -3.82 8.02
N THR A 40 1.62 -3.45 6.75
CA THR A 40 1.16 -2.11 6.38
C THR A 40 -0.23 -1.72 6.87
N ALA A 41 -1.05 -2.67 7.34
CA ALA A 41 -2.34 -2.40 7.98
C ALA A 41 -2.38 -3.09 9.35
N ALA A 42 -1.25 -3.10 10.06
CA ALA A 42 -1.15 -3.68 11.39
C ALA A 42 -2.20 -3.07 12.33
N GLY A 43 -2.91 -3.91 13.06
CA GLY A 43 -3.96 -3.50 13.98
C GLY A 43 -5.36 -3.89 13.51
N VAL A 44 -5.61 -4.02 12.20
CA VAL A 44 -6.93 -4.41 11.66
C VAL A 44 -7.42 -5.73 12.25
N SER A 45 -6.56 -6.74 12.36
CA SER A 45 -6.96 -8.03 12.96
C SER A 45 -7.31 -7.86 14.44
N SER A 46 -6.52 -7.09 15.19
CA SER A 46 -6.76 -6.83 16.63
C SER A 46 -8.05 -6.06 16.87
N ALA A 47 -8.32 -5.03 16.05
CA ALA A 47 -9.54 -4.23 16.13
C ALA A 47 -10.80 -5.07 15.87
N LEU A 48 -10.70 -6.07 15.00
CA LEU A 48 -11.78 -7.03 14.73
C LEU A 48 -11.81 -8.20 15.74
N GLY A 49 -11.25 -8.02 16.94
CA GLY A 49 -11.27 -9.00 18.02
C GLY A 49 -10.37 -10.22 17.79
N GLY A 50 -9.26 -10.03 17.06
CA GLY A 50 -8.32 -11.10 16.72
C GLY A 50 -8.79 -12.04 15.61
N ARG A 51 -9.82 -11.64 14.84
CA ARG A 51 -10.27 -12.39 13.67
C ARG A 51 -9.17 -12.50 12.62
N GLN A 52 -9.15 -13.62 11.90
CA GLN A 52 -8.27 -13.75 10.75
C GLN A 52 -8.77 -12.85 9.61
N VAL A 53 -7.90 -11.97 9.16
CA VAL A 53 -8.18 -11.02 8.07
C VAL A 53 -7.00 -11.06 7.12
N ALA A 54 -7.25 -11.44 5.86
CA ALA A 54 -6.26 -11.30 4.81
C ALA A 54 -6.47 -9.95 4.13
N GLY A 55 -5.42 -9.18 3.89
CA GLY A 55 -5.55 -7.91 3.21
C GLY A 55 -4.28 -7.41 2.55
N LYS A 56 -4.45 -6.37 1.73
CA LYS A 56 -3.37 -5.68 1.05
C LYS A 56 -3.70 -4.19 0.90
N SER A 57 -2.72 -3.36 1.24
CA SER A 57 -2.71 -1.92 0.99
C SER A 57 -2.17 -1.61 -0.41
N GLY A 58 -2.64 -0.52 -1.00
CA GLY A 58 -2.07 0.09 -2.20
C GLY A 58 -2.05 1.60 -2.06
N THR A 59 -0.96 2.23 -2.44
CA THR A 59 -0.81 3.69 -2.47
C THR A 59 -0.23 4.05 -3.83
N ALA A 60 -0.87 4.97 -4.54
CA ALA A 60 -0.34 5.51 -5.78
C ALA A 60 0.85 6.44 -5.51
N ASN A 61 1.69 6.65 -6.52
CA ASN A 61 2.76 7.64 -6.45
C ASN A 61 2.18 9.02 -6.13
N ASP A 62 3.00 9.86 -5.49
CA ASP A 62 2.67 11.25 -5.15
C ASP A 62 1.37 11.40 -4.33
N GLU A 63 0.96 10.34 -3.64
CA GLU A 63 -0.21 10.32 -2.75
C GLU A 63 -1.53 10.69 -3.45
N LEU A 64 -1.65 10.39 -4.74
CA LEU A 64 -2.83 10.72 -5.56
C LEU A 64 -4.02 9.79 -5.31
N ALA A 65 -3.75 8.59 -4.77
CA ALA A 65 -4.77 7.61 -4.42
C ALA A 65 -4.25 6.63 -3.37
N ALA A 66 -5.17 6.08 -2.59
CA ALA A 66 -4.89 4.96 -1.70
C ALA A 66 -6.04 3.95 -1.72
N SER A 67 -5.72 2.71 -1.40
CA SER A 67 -6.70 1.64 -1.30
C SER A 67 -6.30 0.61 -0.25
N PHE A 68 -7.32 -0.06 0.28
CA PHE A 68 -7.16 -1.25 1.08
C PHE A 68 -8.22 -2.26 0.66
N VAL A 69 -7.78 -3.45 0.29
CA VAL A 69 -8.64 -4.62 0.11
C VAL A 69 -8.39 -5.58 1.26
N GLY A 70 -9.47 -6.07 1.86
CA GLY A 70 -9.39 -7.05 2.91
C GLY A 70 -10.58 -7.98 2.91
N TYR A 71 -10.40 -9.16 3.49
CA TYR A 71 -11.49 -10.11 3.64
C TYR A 71 -11.29 -11.03 4.84
N THR A 72 -12.41 -11.48 5.39
CA THR A 72 -12.54 -12.67 6.24
C THR A 72 -13.09 -13.82 5.39
N PRO A 73 -13.21 -15.06 5.90
CA PRO A 73 -13.73 -16.17 5.10
C PRO A 73 -15.13 -15.92 4.51
N SER A 74 -15.97 -15.15 5.19
CA SER A 74 -17.35 -14.86 4.76
C SER A 74 -17.59 -13.46 4.19
N LEU A 75 -16.64 -12.53 4.26
CA LEU A 75 -16.87 -11.14 3.82
C LEU A 75 -15.61 -10.50 3.25
N LEU A 76 -15.72 -9.99 2.02
CA LEU A 76 -14.70 -9.19 1.34
C LEU A 76 -15.15 -7.74 1.23
N ASN A 77 -14.24 -6.81 1.49
CA ASN A 77 -14.47 -5.38 1.33
C ASN A 77 -13.23 -4.69 0.71
N VAL A 78 -13.49 -3.68 -0.11
CA VAL A 78 -12.48 -2.84 -0.77
C VAL A 78 -12.84 -1.38 -0.51
N TRP A 79 -11.87 -0.63 0.00
CA TRP A 79 -11.95 0.82 0.12
C TRP A 79 -10.88 1.45 -0.74
N ALA A 80 -11.24 2.47 -1.51
CA ALA A 80 -10.32 3.23 -2.34
C ALA A 80 -10.69 4.71 -2.28
N ILE A 81 -9.68 5.57 -2.27
CA ILE A 81 -9.81 7.02 -2.25
C ILE A 81 -8.89 7.64 -3.31
N TRP A 82 -9.38 8.68 -3.97
CA TRP A 82 -8.66 9.52 -4.92
C TRP A 82 -9.27 10.92 -4.88
N ASN A 83 -8.52 11.93 -5.31
CA ASN A 83 -8.94 13.33 -5.25
C ASN A 83 -8.79 14.00 -6.63
N PRO A 84 -9.84 14.04 -7.46
CA PRO A 84 -9.80 14.73 -8.75
C PRO A 84 -10.13 16.23 -8.60
N ASP A 85 -9.49 17.09 -9.40
CA ASP A 85 -9.92 18.48 -9.57
C ASP A 85 -11.17 18.60 -10.48
N ALA A 86 -11.62 19.82 -10.74
CA ALA A 86 -12.79 20.09 -11.57
C ALA A 86 -12.66 19.59 -13.03
N ASP A 87 -11.42 19.47 -13.53
CA ASP A 87 -11.11 18.98 -14.87
C ASP A 87 -10.80 17.47 -14.88
N GLY A 88 -10.81 16.82 -13.70
CA GLY A 88 -10.53 15.41 -13.52
C GLY A 88 -9.06 15.04 -13.37
N ASN A 89 -8.15 16.02 -13.24
CA ASN A 89 -6.75 15.71 -13.00
C ASN A 89 -6.55 15.23 -11.56
N PRO A 90 -5.64 14.26 -11.33
CA PRO A 90 -5.39 13.75 -9.98
C PRO A 90 -4.67 14.82 -9.15
N GLN A 91 -5.15 15.01 -7.93
CA GLN A 91 -4.56 15.86 -6.91
C GLN A 91 -4.12 15.00 -5.74
N VAL A 92 -3.20 15.53 -4.92
CA VAL A 92 -2.81 14.90 -3.66
C VAL A 92 -4.06 14.68 -2.81
N VAL A 93 -4.24 13.47 -2.30
CA VAL A 93 -5.34 13.16 -1.40
C VAL A 93 -5.05 13.83 -0.05
N PRO A 94 -5.94 14.70 0.46
CA PRO A 94 -5.71 15.35 1.74
C PRO A 94 -5.84 14.34 2.89
N ALA A 95 -5.24 14.66 4.05
CA ALA A 95 -5.47 13.87 5.25
C ALA A 95 -6.90 14.08 5.79
N PHE A 96 -7.56 13.01 6.20
CA PHE A 96 -8.91 13.03 6.75
C PHE A 96 -8.91 12.51 8.18
N GLY A 97 -9.39 13.30 9.13
CA GLY A 97 -9.54 12.87 10.53
C GLY A 97 -8.23 12.42 11.20
N GLY A 98 -7.07 12.93 10.75
CA GLY A 98 -5.75 12.50 11.22
C GLY A 98 -5.15 11.30 10.47
N TYR A 99 -5.88 10.72 9.52
CA TYR A 99 -5.40 9.64 8.65
C TYR A 99 -4.93 10.20 7.31
N GLY A 100 -3.68 9.93 6.95
CA GLY A 100 -3.11 10.28 5.64
C GLY A 100 -3.36 9.22 4.56
N VAL A 101 -2.60 9.32 3.47
CA VAL A 101 -2.68 8.46 2.26
C VAL A 101 -1.74 7.25 2.33
N THR A 102 -0.97 7.14 3.41
CA THR A 102 -0.01 6.05 3.63
C THR A 102 -0.72 4.68 3.72
N SER A 103 0.05 3.61 3.72
CA SER A 103 -0.49 2.24 3.68
C SER A 103 -1.35 1.85 4.91
N THR A 104 -1.16 2.54 6.05
CA THR A 104 -2.01 2.49 7.27
C THR A 104 -3.10 3.56 7.26
N GLY A 105 -3.30 4.21 6.12
CA GLY A 105 -4.07 5.43 5.97
C GLY A 105 -5.58 5.19 5.94
N TYR A 106 -6.29 6.22 5.49
CA TYR A 106 -7.74 6.31 5.61
C TYR A 106 -8.53 5.08 5.08
N PRO A 107 -8.16 4.43 3.95
CA PRO A 107 -8.88 3.24 3.48
C PRO A 107 -8.84 2.04 4.43
N ALA A 108 -7.71 1.82 5.13
CA ALA A 108 -7.60 0.73 6.10
C ALA A 108 -8.45 1.01 7.35
N HIS A 109 -8.54 2.28 7.75
CA HIS A 109 -9.40 2.71 8.85
C HIS A 109 -10.89 2.54 8.51
N LEU A 110 -11.34 2.97 7.32
CA LEU A 110 -12.72 2.75 6.87
C LEU A 110 -13.07 1.27 6.78
N PHE A 111 -12.13 0.44 6.31
CA PHE A 111 -12.27 -1.00 6.33
C PHE A 111 -12.52 -1.53 7.74
N GLU A 112 -11.72 -1.10 8.71
CA GLU A 112 -11.85 -1.51 10.12
C GLU A 112 -13.21 -1.12 10.70
N GLU A 113 -13.64 0.14 10.51
CA GLU A 113 -14.93 0.64 11.03
C GLU A 113 -16.11 -0.13 10.43
N TYR A 114 -16.09 -0.34 9.11
CA TYR A 114 -17.15 -1.08 8.44
C TYR A 114 -17.18 -2.55 8.91
N MET A 115 -16.02 -3.21 8.92
CA MET A 115 -15.95 -4.64 9.25
C MET A 115 -16.28 -4.90 10.72
N THR A 116 -15.99 -3.96 11.62
CA THR A 116 -16.40 -4.04 13.03
C THR A 116 -17.92 -4.12 13.15
N GLN A 117 -18.63 -3.30 12.39
CA GLN A 117 -20.10 -3.30 12.37
C GLN A 117 -20.65 -4.52 11.63
N ALA A 118 -20.13 -4.80 10.43
CA ALA A 118 -20.64 -5.86 9.55
C ALA A 118 -20.45 -7.27 10.14
N LEU A 119 -19.40 -7.47 10.95
CA LEU A 119 -19.11 -8.76 11.57
C LEU A 119 -19.65 -8.88 13.00
N GLN A 120 -20.36 -7.86 13.50
CA GLN A 120 -20.94 -7.90 14.85
C GLN A 120 -21.90 -9.08 14.98
N GLY A 121 -21.69 -9.92 16.01
CA GLY A 121 -22.50 -11.11 16.27
C GLY A 121 -22.29 -12.29 15.30
N THR A 122 -21.42 -12.17 14.30
CA THR A 122 -21.06 -13.28 13.41
C THR A 122 -20.08 -14.24 14.07
N ALA A 123 -20.03 -15.49 13.64
CA ALA A 123 -19.04 -16.45 14.13
C ALA A 123 -17.61 -16.02 13.77
N VAL A 124 -16.64 -16.33 14.63
CA VAL A 124 -15.21 -16.13 14.34
C VAL A 124 -14.74 -17.30 13.47
N GLU A 125 -14.64 -17.06 12.18
CA GLU A 125 -14.22 -18.06 11.20
C GLU A 125 -12.71 -18.08 11.02
N GLN A 126 -12.20 -19.22 10.56
CA GLN A 126 -10.79 -19.41 10.24
C GLN A 126 -10.66 -19.73 8.75
N PHE A 127 -9.61 -19.21 8.15
CA PHE A 127 -9.20 -19.58 6.82
C PHE A 127 -8.76 -21.04 6.74
N THR A 128 -8.86 -21.62 5.54
CA THR A 128 -8.30 -22.94 5.26
C THR A 128 -6.80 -22.95 5.50
N THR A 129 -6.31 -23.92 6.27
CA THR A 129 -4.88 -24.12 6.49
C THR A 129 -4.21 -24.56 5.19
N PRO A 130 -3.26 -23.78 4.63
CA PRO A 130 -2.55 -24.19 3.43
C PRO A 130 -1.58 -25.34 3.73
N LYS A 131 -1.37 -26.20 2.73
CA LYS A 131 -0.24 -27.13 2.69
C LYS A 131 0.97 -26.39 2.13
N ASP A 132 1.96 -26.20 2.96
CA ASP A 132 3.24 -25.60 2.56
C ASP A 132 4.29 -26.69 2.48
N SER A 133 4.76 -26.98 1.27
CA SER A 133 5.89 -27.88 1.00
C SER A 133 7.14 -27.11 0.57
N GLY A 134 7.09 -25.78 0.60
CA GLY A 134 8.19 -24.91 0.23
C GLY A 134 9.22 -24.77 1.35
N LYS A 135 10.44 -24.40 0.98
CA LYS A 135 11.39 -23.82 1.93
C LYS A 135 11.16 -22.31 1.96
N ILE A 136 11.14 -21.73 3.15
CA ILE A 136 11.23 -20.27 3.31
C ILE A 136 12.46 -19.83 2.54
N GLY A 137 12.30 -18.90 1.58
CA GLY A 137 13.41 -18.55 0.70
C GLY A 137 13.30 -18.96 -0.77
N GLY A 138 12.19 -19.53 -1.23
CA GLY A 138 12.16 -20.11 -2.58
C GLY A 138 12.85 -21.49 -2.64
N SER A 139 13.08 -22.03 -3.83
CA SER A 139 13.59 -23.40 -4.01
C SER A 139 14.97 -23.65 -3.40
N ASP A 140 15.78 -22.60 -3.28
CA ASP A 140 17.12 -22.59 -2.71
C ASP A 140 17.18 -22.02 -1.29
N GLY A 141 16.07 -21.47 -0.77
CA GLY A 141 16.00 -20.96 0.60
C GLY A 141 16.58 -19.54 0.78
N THR A 142 16.73 -18.74 -0.28
CA THR A 142 17.36 -17.39 -0.22
C THR A 142 16.41 -16.17 -0.26
N TRP A 143 15.18 -16.30 -0.77
CA TRP A 143 14.24 -15.20 -0.99
C TRP A 143 13.37 -14.81 0.22
N GLY A 144 13.41 -13.55 0.64
CA GLY A 144 12.50 -13.04 1.68
C GLY A 144 12.92 -13.34 3.12
N LEU A 145 14.15 -13.84 3.34
CA LEU A 145 14.74 -13.99 4.68
C LEU A 145 15.16 -12.66 5.35
N GLY A 146 14.77 -11.51 4.79
CA GLY A 146 14.93 -10.21 5.47
C GLY A 146 16.32 -10.01 6.07
N GLY A 147 17.37 -10.38 5.33
CA GLY A 147 18.76 -10.24 5.74
C GLY A 147 19.09 -8.76 5.91
N GLY A 148 18.85 -8.25 7.11
CA GLY A 148 19.03 -6.87 7.49
C GLY A 148 18.06 -6.49 8.59
N GLN A 149 18.50 -6.67 9.85
CA GLN A 149 18.08 -5.79 10.93
C GLN A 149 17.95 -4.36 10.39
N ARG A 150 16.88 -3.65 10.75
CA ARG A 150 16.85 -2.18 10.66
C ARG A 150 18.19 -1.64 11.15
N SER A 151 19.07 -1.27 10.23
CA SER A 151 19.90 -0.10 10.49
C SER A 151 18.89 1.02 10.59
N SER A 152 18.88 1.72 11.72
CA SER A 152 18.34 3.05 11.73
C SER A 152 19.17 3.85 10.72
N SER A 153 18.74 3.89 9.46
CA SER A 153 19.13 4.99 8.59
C SER A 153 18.42 6.20 9.18
N SER A 154 19.13 6.91 10.06
CA SER A 154 18.81 8.28 10.41
C SER A 154 18.54 9.01 9.11
N THR A 155 17.28 9.40 8.90
CA THR A 155 16.85 10.24 7.78
C THR A 155 17.66 11.55 7.70
N THR A 156 18.35 11.90 8.79
CA THR A 156 19.31 12.99 8.91
C THR A 156 20.54 12.86 8.01
N ASP A 157 21.09 11.65 7.83
CA ASP A 157 22.35 11.47 7.09
C ASP A 157 22.14 11.62 5.57
N ASP A 158 20.99 11.18 5.06
CA ASP A 158 20.62 11.32 3.65
C ASP A 158 20.24 12.78 3.30
N GLU A 159 19.62 13.52 4.23
CA GLU A 159 19.35 14.96 4.04
C GLU A 159 20.62 15.81 4.12
N GLU A 160 21.55 15.51 5.05
CA GLU A 160 22.84 16.21 5.13
C GLU A 160 23.72 15.93 3.91
N ALA A 161 23.77 14.67 3.44
CA ALA A 161 24.51 14.32 2.22
C ALA A 161 23.95 15.03 0.98
N LYS A 162 22.62 15.15 0.85
CA LYS A 162 21.99 15.91 -0.23
C LYS A 162 22.30 17.41 -0.16
N LYS A 163 22.22 18.03 1.03
CA LYS A 163 22.55 19.44 1.20
C LYS A 163 24.01 19.74 0.88
N GLN A 164 24.94 18.89 1.33
CA GLN A 164 26.36 19.05 1.04
C GLN A 164 26.66 18.91 -0.47
N ALA A 165 26.03 17.95 -1.15
CA ALA A 165 26.18 17.79 -2.59
C ALA A 165 25.63 18.99 -3.38
N GLU A 166 24.51 19.57 -2.95
CA GLU A 166 23.90 20.73 -3.59
C GLU A 166 24.72 22.02 -3.38
N GLU A 167 25.31 22.17 -2.18
CA GLU A 167 26.18 23.30 -1.85
C GLU A 167 27.52 23.21 -2.57
N GLU A 168 28.09 22.01 -2.72
CA GLU A 168 29.31 21.79 -3.51
C GLU A 168 29.07 22.04 -5.01
N ALA A 169 27.91 21.64 -5.54
CA ALA A 169 27.53 21.91 -6.92
C ALA A 169 27.37 23.42 -7.18
N LYS A 170 26.74 24.17 -6.26
CA LYS A 170 26.65 25.63 -6.35
C LYS A 170 28.01 26.29 -6.32
N ARG A 171 28.90 25.86 -5.42
CA ARG A 171 30.25 26.44 -5.31
C ARG A 171 31.07 26.21 -6.57
N LYS A 172 30.96 25.02 -7.19
CA LYS A 172 31.61 24.72 -8.47
C LYS A 172 31.06 25.58 -9.60
N ALA A 173 29.73 25.74 -9.68
CA ALA A 173 29.10 26.59 -10.69
C ALA A 173 29.49 28.07 -10.56
N GLU A 174 29.60 28.59 -9.34
CA GLU A 174 30.02 29.96 -9.08
C GLU A 174 31.50 30.19 -9.42
N GLU A 175 32.37 29.22 -9.11
CA GLU A 175 33.78 29.28 -9.49
C GLU A 175 33.99 29.23 -11.01
N GLU A 176 33.18 28.43 -11.71
CA GLU A 176 33.21 28.31 -13.17
C GLU A 176 32.68 29.58 -13.85
N ALA A 177 31.59 30.16 -13.33
CA ALA A 177 31.06 31.44 -13.79
C ALA A 177 32.06 32.59 -13.58
N LYS A 178 32.80 32.58 -12.46
CA LYS A 178 33.83 33.59 -12.19
C LYS A 178 35.03 33.45 -13.13
N LYS A 179 35.46 32.21 -13.42
CA LYS A 179 36.51 31.95 -14.42
C LYS A 179 36.09 32.36 -15.84
N GLN A 180 34.83 32.16 -16.20
CA GLN A 180 34.30 32.64 -17.49
C GLN A 180 34.23 34.17 -17.55
N ALA A 181 33.80 34.84 -16.48
CA ALA A 181 33.75 36.30 -16.42
C ALA A 181 35.16 36.93 -16.49
N ASP A 182 36.15 36.34 -15.81
CA ASP A 182 37.54 36.80 -15.85
C ASP A 182 38.17 36.58 -17.24
N ALA A 183 37.85 35.47 -17.92
CA ALA A 183 38.31 35.20 -19.28
C ALA A 183 37.68 36.17 -20.31
N GLU A 184 36.39 36.50 -20.18
CA GLU A 184 35.72 37.48 -21.02
C GLU A 184 36.21 38.92 -20.78
N ALA A 185 36.59 39.25 -19.54
CA ALA A 185 37.18 40.55 -19.21
C ALA A 185 38.59 40.73 -19.81
N GLN A 186 39.37 39.65 -19.89
CA GLN A 186 40.69 39.65 -20.52
C GLN A 186 40.61 39.76 -22.06
N GLN A 187 39.59 39.15 -22.69
CA GLN A 187 39.38 39.28 -24.15
C GLN A 187 38.87 40.65 -24.60
N LYS A 188 38.34 41.49 -23.71
CA LYS A 188 37.89 42.86 -24.02
C LYS A 188 38.96 43.94 -23.82
N GLN A 189 40.16 43.57 -23.38
CA GLN A 189 41.30 44.47 -23.17
C GLN A 189 42.39 44.35 -24.25
N GLU A 190 42.20 43.49 -25.26
CA GLU A 190 42.93 43.52 -26.54
C GLU A 190 42.07 44.16 -27.64
#